data_AF-X1GEX5-F1
#
_entry.id   AF-X1GEX5-F1
#
_cell.length_a   1.000
_cell.length_b   1.000
_cell.length_c   1.000
_cell.angle_alpha   90.00
_cell.angle_beta   90.00
_cell.angle_gamma   90.00
#
_symmetry.space_group_name_H-M   'P 1'
#
loop_
_entity.id
_entity.type
_entity.pdbx_description
1 polymer ?
#
loop_
_entity_poly.entity_id
_entity_poly.type
_entity_poly.pdbx_seq_one_letter_code
_entity_poly.pdbx_strand_id
1 'polypeptide(L)'
;MGYVIDSISEHAKLYNEDVRFKPRKNVYSSEDEARKAIVDILQKAKVDVLVNYLPVGSEKNTLFYADCALEAKVAFVNAIPVFVSKLYGDKFKEAGLPVIGDDIKSQVGATIVHRVLTKLFEDRGEPVKRTYQINVGGNTDFLNMLNKERLESKRISKTQAVTSQMSDHQIPGDDVYIGPSDYI
;
A
#
# COMPACT_ATOMS: atom_id res chain seq x y z
N MET A 1 -9.81 -16.18 12.58
CA MET A 1 -8.34 -16.10 12.36
C MET A 1 -8.09 -15.71 10.91
N GLY A 2 -6.99 -15.02 10.60
CA GLY A 2 -6.62 -14.66 9.23
C GLY A 2 -5.82 -15.76 8.51
N TYR A 3 -5.43 -15.49 7.26
CA TYR A 3 -4.63 -16.37 6.42
C TYR A 3 -3.47 -15.61 5.77
N VAL A 4 -2.26 -16.16 5.84
CA VAL A 4 -1.02 -15.57 5.29
C VAL A 4 -0.59 -16.32 4.03
N ILE A 5 -0.33 -15.58 2.97
CA ILE A 5 0.11 -16.01 1.63
C ILE A 5 1.47 -15.37 1.33
N ASP A 6 1.52 -14.04 1.23
CA ASP A 6 2.72 -13.28 0.83
C ASP A 6 3.01 -12.07 1.73
N SER A 7 2.24 -11.85 2.80
CA SER A 7 2.39 -10.63 3.61
C SER A 7 3.73 -10.46 4.31
N ILE A 8 4.43 -11.54 4.63
CA ILE A 8 5.68 -11.48 5.38
C ILE A 8 6.86 -11.61 4.43
N SER A 9 7.73 -10.61 4.39
CA SER A 9 8.92 -10.68 3.56
C SER A 9 9.96 -11.63 4.15
N GLU A 10 10.65 -12.37 3.29
CA GLU A 10 11.75 -13.26 3.68
C GLU A 10 12.87 -12.52 4.43
N HIS A 11 13.22 -11.29 4.02
CA HIS A 11 14.26 -10.50 4.70
C HIS A 11 13.92 -10.16 6.15
N ALA A 12 12.64 -10.16 6.53
CA ALA A 12 12.23 -9.89 7.90
C ALA A 12 12.80 -10.94 8.87
N LYS A 13 13.13 -12.15 8.40
CA LYS A 13 13.76 -13.21 9.20
C LYS A 13 15.19 -12.85 9.66
N LEU A 14 15.82 -11.85 9.04
CA LEU A 14 17.15 -11.36 9.40
C LEU A 14 17.14 -10.44 10.64
N TYR A 15 15.95 -10.07 11.14
CA TYR A 15 15.78 -9.13 12.25
C TYR A 15 15.13 -9.80 13.46
N ASN A 16 15.35 -9.22 14.64
CA ASN A 16 14.76 -9.68 15.90
C ASN A 16 13.23 -9.70 15.82
N GLU A 17 12.61 -10.65 16.54
CA GLU A 17 11.15 -10.79 16.53
C GLU A 17 10.41 -9.55 17.05
N ASP A 18 11.05 -8.77 17.93
CA ASP A 18 10.44 -7.61 18.60
C ASP A 18 10.20 -6.42 17.67
N VAL A 19 10.86 -6.39 16.50
CA VAL A 19 10.78 -5.27 15.55
C VAL A 19 10.06 -5.62 14.24
N ARG A 20 9.76 -6.91 14.02
CA ARG A 20 9.17 -7.43 12.77
C ARG A 20 7.72 -7.90 12.94
N PHE A 21 7.01 -8.05 11.83
CA PHE A 21 5.69 -8.69 11.84
C PHE A 21 5.79 -10.15 12.28
N LYS A 22 4.99 -10.54 13.28
CA LYS A 22 4.87 -11.92 13.78
C LYS A 22 3.53 -12.52 13.37
N PRO A 23 3.45 -13.19 12.20
CA PRO A 23 2.21 -13.83 11.78
C PRO A 23 1.84 -14.96 12.74
N ARG A 24 0.54 -15.16 12.98
CA ARG A 24 0.07 -16.44 13.53
C ARG A 24 0.18 -17.50 12.46
N LYS A 25 0.41 -18.76 12.87
CA LYS A 25 0.39 -19.89 11.95
C LYS A 25 -0.98 -19.98 11.28
N ASN A 26 -0.99 -20.28 9.98
CA ASN A 26 -2.22 -20.57 9.27
C ASN A 26 -2.88 -21.79 9.93
N VAL A 27 -4.15 -21.63 10.29
CA VAL A 27 -4.96 -22.71 10.88
C VAL A 27 -5.82 -23.43 9.85
N TYR A 28 -5.97 -22.85 8.67
CA TYR A 28 -6.68 -23.44 7.53
C TYR A 28 -5.68 -24.15 6.61
N SER A 29 -6.09 -25.27 6.04
CA SER A 29 -5.25 -26.12 5.20
C SER A 29 -5.09 -25.60 3.77
N SER A 30 -6.02 -24.75 3.29
CA SER A 30 -6.01 -24.17 1.95
C SER A 30 -6.58 -22.74 1.92
N GLU A 31 -6.31 -22.01 0.83
CA GLU A 31 -6.90 -20.70 0.55
C GLU A 31 -8.44 -20.78 0.48
N ASP A 32 -9.00 -21.82 -0.14
CA ASP A 32 -10.45 -22.01 -0.25
C ASP A 32 -11.12 -22.23 1.11
N GLU A 33 -10.50 -23.03 1.99
CA GLU A 33 -11.00 -23.24 3.34
C GLU A 33 -10.94 -21.93 4.14
N ALA A 34 -9.83 -21.20 4.02
CA ALA A 34 -9.64 -19.92 4.67
C ALA A 34 -10.66 -18.88 4.21
N ARG A 35 -10.90 -18.78 2.89
CA ARG A 35 -11.84 -17.86 2.27
C ARG A 35 -13.26 -18.08 2.79
N LYS A 36 -13.74 -19.32 2.76
CA LYS A 36 -15.06 -19.69 3.32
C LYS A 36 -15.18 -19.31 4.78
N ALA A 37 -14.18 -19.66 5.59
CA ALA A 37 -14.19 -19.35 7.02
C ALA A 37 -14.17 -17.83 7.30
N ILE A 38 -13.42 -17.05 6.52
CA ILE A 38 -13.35 -15.60 6.65
C ILE A 38 -14.67 -14.94 6.21
N VAL A 39 -15.24 -15.36 5.08
CA VAL A 39 -16.56 -14.89 4.60
C VAL A 39 -17.64 -15.14 5.66
N ASP A 40 -17.68 -16.36 6.23
CA ASP A 40 -18.58 -16.71 7.32
C ASP A 40 -18.41 -15.79 8.54
N ILE A 41 -17.17 -15.49 8.93
CA ILE A 41 -16.87 -14.59 10.05
C ILE A 41 -17.38 -13.18 9.77
N LEU A 42 -17.11 -12.63 8.57
CA LEU A 42 -17.55 -11.30 8.17
C LEU A 42 -19.08 -11.19 8.20
N GLN A 43 -19.79 -12.19 7.68
CA GLN A 43 -21.24 -12.24 7.66
C GLN A 43 -21.84 -12.40 9.07
N LYS A 44 -21.31 -13.32 9.89
CA LYS A 44 -21.78 -13.54 11.28
C LYS A 44 -21.57 -12.30 12.15
N ALA A 45 -20.45 -11.61 11.96
CA ALA A 45 -20.15 -10.37 12.66
C ALA A 45 -20.89 -9.15 12.09
N LYS A 46 -21.64 -9.31 10.99
CA LYS A 46 -22.37 -8.23 10.30
C LYS A 46 -21.46 -7.04 9.98
N VAL A 47 -20.28 -7.33 9.43
CA VAL A 47 -19.29 -6.29 9.12
C VAL A 47 -19.77 -5.44 7.95
N ASP A 48 -19.78 -4.12 8.12
CA ASP A 48 -20.10 -3.19 7.03
C ASP A 48 -18.87 -2.85 6.18
N VAL A 49 -17.70 -2.72 6.81
CA VAL A 49 -16.45 -2.29 6.17
C VAL A 49 -15.26 -3.14 6.63
N LEU A 50 -14.52 -3.69 5.67
CA LEU A 50 -13.23 -4.33 5.89
C LEU A 50 -12.10 -3.37 5.50
N VAL A 51 -11.20 -3.07 6.43
CA VAL A 51 -10.05 -2.18 6.21
C VAL A 51 -8.75 -2.99 6.13
N ASN A 52 -8.02 -2.85 5.03
CA ASN A 52 -6.77 -3.55 4.77
C ASN A 52 -5.55 -2.71 5.19
N TYR A 53 -4.88 -3.13 6.27
CA TYR A 53 -3.59 -2.60 6.75
C TYR A 53 -2.49 -3.67 6.72
N LEU A 54 -2.54 -4.58 5.76
CA LEU A 54 -1.48 -5.57 5.58
C LEU A 54 -0.11 -4.91 5.33
N PRO A 55 1.00 -5.63 5.55
CA PRO A 55 2.33 -5.11 5.21
C PRO A 55 2.46 -4.74 3.73
N VAL A 56 3.23 -3.71 3.41
CA VAL A 56 3.53 -3.33 2.01
C VAL A 56 4.11 -4.52 1.23
N GLY A 57 3.64 -4.70 -0.01
CA GLY A 57 3.99 -5.81 -0.88
C GLY A 57 3.17 -7.09 -0.66
N SER A 58 2.09 -7.02 0.14
CA SER A 58 1.10 -8.11 0.29
C SER A 58 0.14 -8.15 -0.90
N GLU A 59 0.62 -8.45 -2.10
CA GLU A 59 -0.22 -8.40 -3.31
C GLU A 59 -1.28 -9.49 -3.29
N LYS A 60 -0.87 -10.76 -3.21
CA LYS A 60 -1.78 -11.91 -3.24
C LYS A 60 -2.72 -11.89 -2.04
N ASN A 61 -2.20 -11.59 -0.86
CA ASN A 61 -3.01 -11.48 0.34
C ASN A 61 -4.06 -10.37 0.23
N THR A 62 -3.74 -9.22 -0.35
CA THR A 62 -4.70 -8.12 -0.50
C THR A 62 -5.83 -8.50 -1.43
N LEU A 63 -5.51 -9.13 -2.57
CA LEU A 63 -6.53 -9.61 -3.51
C LEU A 63 -7.42 -10.69 -2.87
N PHE A 64 -6.81 -11.61 -2.10
CA PHE A 64 -7.54 -12.63 -1.34
C PHE A 64 -8.56 -12.03 -0.35
N TYR A 65 -8.20 -10.96 0.39
CA TYR A 65 -9.15 -10.32 1.30
C TYR A 65 -10.18 -9.44 0.58
N ALA A 66 -9.84 -8.84 -0.57
CA ALA A 66 -10.82 -8.14 -1.41
C ALA A 66 -11.88 -9.11 -1.95
N ASP A 67 -11.44 -10.29 -2.38
CA ASP A 67 -12.26 -11.43 -2.77
C ASP A 67 -13.20 -11.88 -1.62
N CYS A 68 -12.68 -12.03 -0.40
CA CYS A 68 -13.49 -12.34 0.78
C CYS A 68 -14.54 -11.26 1.07
N ALA A 69 -14.18 -9.98 0.98
CA ALA A 69 -15.11 -8.86 1.21
C ALA A 69 -16.24 -8.83 0.17
N LEU A 70 -15.90 -9.06 -1.10
CA LEU A 70 -16.86 -9.08 -2.20
C LEU A 70 -17.90 -10.20 -2.03
N GLU A 71 -17.46 -11.41 -1.65
CA GLU A 71 -18.34 -12.55 -1.37
C GLU A 71 -19.19 -12.34 -0.12
N ALA A 72 -18.62 -11.74 0.92
CA ALA A 72 -19.34 -11.44 2.16
C ALA A 72 -20.31 -10.25 2.03
N LYS A 73 -20.33 -9.55 0.89
CA LYS A 73 -21.09 -8.31 0.66
C LYS A 73 -20.69 -7.17 1.60
N VAL A 74 -19.38 -6.99 1.79
CA VAL A 74 -18.77 -6.01 2.69
C VAL A 74 -18.00 -4.97 1.88
N ALA A 75 -18.08 -3.69 2.29
CA ALA A 75 -17.28 -2.64 1.68
C ALA A 75 -15.79 -2.85 1.95
N PHE A 76 -14.92 -2.48 1.02
CA PHE A 76 -13.48 -2.70 1.17
C PHE A 76 -12.69 -1.38 1.13
N VAL A 77 -11.86 -1.13 2.15
CA VAL A 77 -10.95 0.02 2.20
C VAL A 77 -9.51 -0.48 2.16
N ASN A 78 -8.82 -0.17 1.08
CA ASN A 78 -7.44 -0.56 0.87
C ASN A 78 -6.47 0.55 1.26
N ALA A 79 -5.75 0.38 2.38
CA ALA A 79 -4.83 1.39 2.88
C ALA A 79 -3.39 1.25 2.35
N ILE A 80 -3.09 0.24 1.52
CA ILE A 80 -1.74 -0.10 1.08
C ILE A 80 -1.60 0.06 -0.44
N PRO A 81 -0.38 0.17 -1.00
CA PRO A 81 -0.15 0.48 -2.42
C PRO A 81 -0.27 -0.75 -3.34
N VAL A 82 -1.36 -1.50 -3.20
CA VAL A 82 -1.78 -2.57 -4.13
C VAL A 82 -2.97 -2.03 -4.91
N PHE A 83 -2.98 -2.19 -6.25
CA PHE A 83 -3.97 -1.55 -7.13
C PHE A 83 -5.37 -2.21 -7.11
N VAL A 84 -5.99 -2.34 -5.94
CA VAL A 84 -7.31 -2.96 -5.77
C VAL A 84 -8.38 -2.17 -6.48
N SER A 85 -8.38 -0.84 -6.35
CA SER A 85 -9.43 0.00 -6.94
C SER A 85 -9.48 -0.14 -8.46
N LYS A 86 -8.31 -0.31 -9.10
CA LYS A 86 -8.20 -0.54 -10.54
C LYS A 86 -8.64 -1.96 -10.96
N LEU A 87 -8.29 -2.97 -10.18
CA LEU A 87 -8.54 -4.39 -10.53
C LEU A 87 -9.94 -4.88 -10.14
N TYR A 88 -10.53 -4.29 -9.10
CA TYR A 88 -11.76 -4.75 -8.46
C TYR A 88 -12.90 -3.71 -8.50
N GLY A 89 -12.63 -2.47 -8.96
CA GLY A 89 -13.62 -1.39 -9.01
C GLY A 89 -14.94 -1.80 -9.66
N ASP A 90 -14.89 -2.38 -10.85
CA ASP A 90 -16.09 -2.81 -11.57
C ASP A 90 -16.83 -3.94 -10.85
N LYS A 91 -16.10 -4.92 -10.29
CA LYS A 91 -16.70 -6.03 -9.53
C LYS A 91 -17.46 -5.54 -8.29
N PHE A 92 -16.87 -4.61 -7.53
CA PHE A 92 -17.53 -4.03 -6.36
C PHE A 92 -18.75 -3.19 -6.77
N LYS A 93 -18.63 -2.43 -7.87
CA LYS A 93 -19.74 -1.64 -8.43
C LYS A 93 -20.92 -2.54 -8.86
N GLU A 94 -20.65 -3.62 -9.59
CA GLU A 94 -21.67 -4.61 -10.00
C GLU A 94 -22.34 -5.28 -8.79
N ALA A 95 -21.58 -5.51 -7.72
CA ALA A 95 -22.11 -6.04 -6.47
C ALA A 95 -22.89 -5.03 -5.62
N GLY A 96 -22.93 -3.74 -6.01
CA GLY A 96 -23.55 -2.67 -5.24
C GLY A 96 -22.78 -2.26 -3.98
N LEU A 97 -21.46 -2.48 -3.96
CA LEU A 97 -20.60 -2.28 -2.79
C LEU A 97 -19.58 -1.15 -3.01
N PRO A 98 -19.21 -0.41 -1.95
CA PRO A 98 -18.10 0.53 -2.03
C PRO A 98 -16.74 -0.19 -2.00
N VAL A 99 -15.80 0.31 -2.80
CA VAL A 99 -14.37 0.06 -2.65
C VAL A 99 -13.63 1.40 -2.63
N ILE A 100 -12.74 1.58 -1.65
CA ILE A 100 -11.96 2.81 -1.46
C ILE A 100 -10.49 2.42 -1.42
N GLY A 101 -9.67 3.09 -2.23
CA GLY A 101 -8.24 2.84 -2.32
C GLY A 101 -7.62 3.65 -3.46
N ASP A 102 -6.32 3.51 -3.72
CA ASP A 102 -5.34 2.69 -3.00
C ASP A 102 -4.31 3.59 -2.30
N ASP A 103 -3.55 3.04 -1.34
CA ASP A 103 -2.52 3.74 -0.55
C ASP A 103 -3.06 4.94 0.25
N ILE A 104 -3.32 4.75 1.55
CA ILE A 104 -3.90 5.80 2.39
C ILE A 104 -2.99 7.03 2.45
N LYS A 105 -3.58 8.21 2.32
CA LYS A 105 -2.84 9.48 2.43
C LYS A 105 -2.71 9.89 3.89
N SER A 106 -1.47 10.16 4.31
CA SER A 106 -1.23 10.88 5.56
C SER A 106 -1.67 12.34 5.43
N GLN A 107 -2.04 12.98 6.55
CA GLN A 107 -2.45 14.38 6.57
C GLN A 107 -1.33 15.31 6.10
N VAL A 108 -0.16 15.19 6.73
CA VAL A 108 1.06 15.91 6.38
C VAL A 108 2.22 14.94 6.39
N GLY A 109 2.85 14.73 5.24
CA GLY A 109 3.99 13.83 5.06
C GLY A 109 4.92 14.36 3.99
N ALA A 110 6.07 13.69 3.81
CA ALA A 110 7.12 14.16 2.91
C ALA A 110 6.62 14.41 1.48
N THR A 111 5.76 13.53 0.94
CA THR A 111 5.23 13.65 -0.43
C THR A 111 4.37 14.90 -0.62
N ILE A 112 3.48 15.25 0.32
CA ILE A 112 2.63 16.45 0.16
C ILE A 112 3.47 17.73 0.30
N VAL A 113 4.42 17.76 1.22
CA VAL A 113 5.34 18.90 1.39
C VAL A 113 6.17 19.10 0.11
N HIS A 114 6.76 18.03 -0.41
CA HIS A 114 7.52 18.07 -1.65
C HIS A 114 6.66 18.57 -2.81
N ARG A 115 5.45 18.02 -2.98
CA ARG A 115 4.51 18.43 -4.02
C ARG A 115 4.17 19.92 -3.97
N VAL A 116 3.90 20.46 -2.78
CA VAL A 116 3.62 21.88 -2.58
C VAL A 116 4.83 22.75 -2.96
N LEU A 117 6.04 22.35 -2.58
CA LEU A 117 7.27 23.07 -2.94
C LEU A 117 7.54 23.01 -4.45
N THR A 118 7.38 21.84 -5.09
CA THR A 118 7.52 21.70 -6.55
C THR A 118 6.54 22.60 -7.28
N LYS A 119 5.27 22.61 -6.84
CA LYS A 119 4.24 23.48 -7.44
C LYS A 119 4.56 24.96 -7.26
N LEU A 120 5.08 25.35 -6.09
CA LEU A 120 5.50 26.73 -5.84
C LEU A 120 6.63 27.17 -6.78
N PHE A 121 7.61 26.30 -7.04
CA PHE A 121 8.70 26.59 -7.98
C PHE A 121 8.15 26.82 -9.40
N GLU A 122 7.30 25.89 -9.86
CA GLU A 122 6.60 26.02 -11.15
C GLU A 122 5.81 27.33 -11.25
N ASP A 123 5.03 27.67 -10.22
CA ASP A 123 4.22 28.90 -10.16
C ASP A 123 5.05 30.19 -10.17
N ARG A 124 6.33 30.10 -9.83
CA ARG A 124 7.26 31.23 -9.84
C ARG A 124 8.13 31.25 -11.10
N GLY A 125 7.91 30.32 -12.04
CA GLY A 125 8.66 30.20 -13.27
C GLY A 125 10.08 29.65 -13.06
N GLU A 126 10.35 29.01 -11.92
CA GLU A 126 11.65 28.44 -11.60
C GLU A 126 11.64 26.93 -11.81
N PRO A 127 12.37 26.39 -12.80
CA PRO A 127 12.32 24.97 -13.10
C PRO A 127 13.08 24.15 -12.05
N VAL A 128 12.44 23.11 -11.53
CA VAL A 128 13.11 22.09 -10.73
C VAL A 128 13.98 21.26 -11.66
N LYS A 129 15.32 21.30 -11.47
CA LYS A 129 16.27 20.56 -12.32
C LYS A 129 16.55 19.14 -11.83
N ARG A 130 16.61 18.97 -10.50
CA ARG A 130 16.90 17.70 -9.81
C ARG A 130 16.22 17.74 -8.46
N THR A 131 15.71 16.60 -8.00
CA THR A 131 15.09 16.51 -6.68
C THR A 131 15.26 15.15 -6.03
N TYR A 132 15.33 15.14 -4.71
CA TYR A 132 15.35 13.92 -3.93
C TYR A 132 14.52 14.03 -2.65
N GLN A 133 14.00 12.90 -2.20
CA GLN A 133 13.26 12.73 -0.96
C GLN A 133 13.74 11.46 -0.28
N ILE A 134 14.38 11.63 0.88
CA ILE A 134 14.95 10.57 1.70
C ILE A 134 14.04 10.39 2.92
N ASN A 135 13.49 9.19 3.07
CA ASN A 135 12.62 8.87 4.21
C ASN A 135 13.29 7.81 5.08
N VAL A 136 13.46 8.12 6.37
CA VAL A 136 13.93 7.17 7.39
C VAL A 136 12.86 6.97 8.45
N GLY A 137 12.81 5.79 9.08
CA GLY A 137 11.86 5.51 10.16
C GLY A 137 12.14 4.19 10.88
N GLY A 138 11.67 4.07 12.12
CA GLY A 138 11.98 2.95 13.01
C GLY A 138 10.82 1.99 13.29
N ASN A 139 9.77 2.02 12.48
CA ASN A 139 8.62 1.12 12.67
C ASN A 139 8.72 -0.11 11.76
N THR A 140 7.89 -1.11 12.04
CA THR A 140 7.87 -2.37 11.31
C THR A 140 7.51 -2.22 9.82
N ASP A 141 6.75 -1.18 9.44
CA ASP A 141 6.48 -0.90 8.02
C ASP A 141 7.74 -0.44 7.30
N PHE A 142 8.52 0.48 7.89
CA PHE A 142 9.83 0.90 7.35
C PHE A 142 10.79 -0.28 7.26
N LEU A 143 10.82 -1.15 8.28
CA LEU A 143 11.62 -2.37 8.23
C LEU A 143 11.22 -3.23 7.04
N ASN A 144 9.93 -3.52 6.89
CA ASN A 144 9.41 -4.32 5.78
C ASN A 144 9.70 -3.69 4.40
N MET A 145 9.78 -2.36 4.34
CA MET A 145 10.10 -1.59 3.16
C MET A 145 11.60 -1.61 2.79
N LEU A 146 12.52 -2.14 3.60
CA LEU A 146 13.93 -2.28 3.20
C LEU A 146 14.12 -3.24 2.01
N ASN A 147 13.18 -4.17 1.81
CA ASN A 147 13.18 -5.02 0.62
C ASN A 147 12.71 -4.24 -0.61
N LYS A 148 13.69 -3.81 -1.42
CA LYS A 148 13.48 -3.02 -2.64
C LYS A 148 12.55 -3.69 -3.66
N GLU A 149 12.55 -5.02 -3.77
CA GLU A 149 11.69 -5.74 -4.72
C GLU A 149 10.20 -5.52 -4.44
N ARG A 150 9.83 -5.27 -3.17
CA ARG A 150 8.44 -5.04 -2.75
C ARG A 150 7.99 -3.58 -2.91
N LEU A 151 8.85 -2.68 -3.36
CA LEU A 151 8.62 -1.24 -3.36
C LEU A 151 8.27 -0.63 -4.71
N GLU A 152 8.37 -1.38 -5.81
CA GLU A 152 8.24 -0.85 -7.17
C GLU A 152 6.96 -0.02 -7.35
N SER A 153 5.81 -0.56 -6.97
CA SER A 153 4.52 0.15 -7.04
C SER A 153 4.52 1.45 -6.22
N LYS A 154 5.06 1.42 -4.99
CA LYS A 154 5.09 2.57 -4.09
C LYS A 154 6.06 3.65 -4.60
N ARG A 155 7.18 3.26 -5.21
CA ARG A 155 8.15 4.17 -5.85
C ARG A 155 7.49 4.89 -7.03
N ILE A 156 6.82 4.15 -7.91
CA ILE A 156 6.10 4.72 -9.06
C ILE A 156 5.04 5.74 -8.59
N SER A 157 4.18 5.35 -7.65
CA SER A 157 3.10 6.22 -7.15
C SER A 157 3.61 7.51 -6.52
N LYS A 158 4.70 7.44 -5.75
CA LYS A 158 5.28 8.63 -5.09
C LYS A 158 6.03 9.54 -6.06
N THR A 159 6.77 8.96 -7.01
CA THR A 159 7.46 9.73 -8.05
C THR A 159 6.44 10.50 -8.88
N GLN A 160 5.39 9.83 -9.36
CA GLN A 160 4.33 10.47 -10.14
C GLN A 160 3.60 11.58 -9.37
N ALA A 161 3.39 11.42 -8.06
CA ALA A 161 2.73 12.44 -7.25
C ALA A 161 3.48 13.79 -7.20
N VAL A 162 4.81 13.77 -7.36
CA VAL A 162 5.66 14.97 -7.40
C VAL A 162 5.86 15.46 -8.83
N THR A 163 6.22 14.57 -9.76
CA THR A 163 6.49 14.95 -11.15
C THR A 163 5.25 15.45 -11.88
N SER A 164 4.03 15.06 -11.45
CA SER A 164 2.79 15.59 -12.01
C SER A 164 2.55 17.08 -11.73
N GLN A 165 3.37 17.72 -10.89
CA GLN A 165 3.31 19.18 -10.66
C GLN A 165 4.22 19.96 -11.62
N MET A 166 5.06 19.27 -12.39
CA MET A 166 5.98 19.85 -13.36
C MET A 166 5.30 19.79 -14.73
N SER A 167 4.56 20.85 -15.06
CA SER A 167 3.74 20.94 -16.28
C SER A 167 4.62 21.18 -17.51
N ASP A 168 5.52 22.15 -17.42
CA ASP A 168 6.25 22.68 -18.57
C ASP A 168 7.68 22.13 -18.68
N HIS A 169 8.24 21.61 -17.58
CA HIS A 169 9.63 21.15 -17.49
C HIS A 169 9.74 19.78 -16.82
N GLN A 170 9.41 18.72 -17.56
CA GLN A 170 9.68 17.36 -17.10
C GLN A 170 11.18 17.12 -17.01
N ILE A 171 11.61 16.56 -15.88
CA ILE A 171 13.00 16.13 -15.67
C ILE A 171 13.17 14.64 -15.91
N PRO A 172 14.37 14.20 -16.36
CA PRO A 172 14.69 12.78 -16.49
C PRO A 172 14.40 12.00 -15.20
N GLY A 173 14.00 10.73 -15.33
CA GLY A 173 13.70 9.88 -14.16
C GLY A 173 14.90 9.70 -13.22
N ASP A 174 16.12 9.73 -13.77
CA ASP A 174 17.37 9.61 -13.00
C ASP A 174 17.67 10.85 -12.14
N ASP A 175 17.04 12.00 -12.46
CA ASP A 175 17.13 13.24 -11.70
C ASP A 175 16.09 13.33 -10.56
N VAL A 176 15.31 12.26 -10.36
CA VAL A 176 14.27 12.15 -9.32
C VAL A 176 14.50 10.93 -8.44
N TYR A 177 14.79 11.16 -7.16
CA TYR A 177 14.85 10.09 -6.16
C TYR A 177 13.78 10.27 -5.10
N ILE A 178 12.78 9.38 -5.03
CA ILE A 178 11.75 9.42 -3.98
C ILE A 178 11.54 8.01 -3.45
N GLY A 179 11.81 7.79 -2.16
CA GLY A 179 11.60 6.47 -1.56
C GLY A 179 11.93 6.39 -0.08
N PRO A 180 11.57 5.26 0.56
CA PRO A 180 12.21 4.87 1.81
C PRO A 180 13.71 4.67 1.58
N SER A 181 14.50 5.16 2.51
CA SER A 181 15.96 5.16 2.40
C SER A 181 16.58 4.26 3.46
N ASP A 182 16.06 4.26 4.69
CA ASP A 182 16.64 3.46 5.77
C ASP A 182 15.68 3.18 6.93
N TYR A 183 16.10 2.27 7.80
CA TYR A 183 15.48 1.92 9.08
C TYR A 183 16.41 2.30 10.23
N ILE A 184 15.91 3.10 11.18
CA ILE A 184 16.67 3.61 12.35
C ILE A 184 15.96 3.22 13.64
#